data_AF-T1C1X7-F1
#
_entry.id   AF-T1C1X7-F1
#
_cell.length_a   1.000
_cell.length_b   1.000
_cell.length_c   1.000
_cell.angle_alpha   90.00
_cell.angle_beta   90.00
_cell.angle_gamma   90.00
#
_symmetry.space_group_name_H-M   'P 1'
#
loop_
_entity.id
_entity.type
_entity.pdbx_description
1 polymer ?
#
loop_
_entity_poly.entity_id
_entity_poly.type
_entity_poly.pdbx_seq_one_letter_code
_entity_poly.pdbx_strand_id
1 'polypeptide(L)'
;AINSTSDSYLPLGGLVPLWLMQLGEVVYGGIGSGFYGMMLFVLVAVFVAGLMVGRTPEYLGKKIETFDMKMVALGILVTPAIILLGTAVAVLIPHATSVLGNPGPHGFTEILYAFSSVANNNGSAMGGLTVTSTFYQVATGLAMLMGRFWFALPVMALAGSMVIEKENTSQPGDASDSYTIVYYAAHRDRHFSERAQLSAGVVTGAID
;
A
#
# COMPACT_ATOMS: atom_id res chain seq x y z
N ALA A 1 7.49 11.59 17.67
CA ALA A 1 8.64 11.21 18.51
C ALA A 1 8.70 9.69 18.58
N ILE A 2 9.90 9.10 18.48
CA ILE A 2 10.09 7.66 18.69
C ILE A 2 10.21 7.40 20.20
N ASN A 3 9.48 6.42 20.73
CA ASN A 3 9.52 6.07 22.16
C ASN A 3 10.61 5.03 22.49
N SER A 4 11.26 4.48 21.47
CA SER A 4 12.45 3.63 21.59
C SER A 4 13.19 3.61 20.25
N THR A 5 14.50 3.34 20.31
CA THR A 5 15.37 3.32 19.13
C THR A 5 15.10 2.06 18.32
N SER A 6 14.47 2.22 17.14
CA SER A 6 14.14 1.09 16.25
C SER A 6 15.37 0.42 15.63
N ASP A 7 16.53 1.07 15.67
CA ASP A 7 17.81 0.48 15.26
C ASP A 7 18.27 -0.66 16.18
N SER A 8 17.88 -0.64 17.45
CA SER A 8 18.27 -1.64 18.45
C SER A 8 17.27 -2.80 18.57
N TYR A 9 16.27 -2.87 17.69
CA TYR A 9 15.30 -3.95 17.69
C TYR A 9 15.89 -5.24 17.12
N LEU A 10 15.33 -6.37 17.53
CA LEU A 10 15.56 -7.64 16.83
C LEU A 10 15.13 -7.51 15.37
N PRO A 11 15.73 -8.25 14.41
CA PRO A 11 15.43 -8.11 12.99
C PRO A 11 13.93 -8.18 12.67
N LEU A 12 13.21 -9.12 13.29
CA LEU A 12 11.77 -9.26 13.10
C LEU A 12 10.97 -8.14 13.80
N GLY A 13 11.48 -7.61 14.91
CA GLY A 13 10.89 -6.48 15.63
C GLY A 13 11.02 -5.16 14.85
N GLY A 14 12.12 -4.96 14.13
CA GLY A 14 12.32 -3.82 13.22
C GLY A 14 11.55 -3.95 11.90
N LEU A 15 11.27 -5.18 11.46
CA LEU A 15 10.52 -5.46 10.23
C LEU A 15 9.07 -4.96 10.31
N VAL A 16 8.37 -5.20 11.42
CA VAL A 16 6.96 -4.81 11.56
C VAL A 16 6.73 -3.30 11.35
N PRO A 17 7.44 -2.39 12.04
CA PRO A 17 7.27 -0.96 11.81
C PRO A 17 7.70 -0.53 10.41
N LEU A 18 8.77 -1.13 9.86
CA LEU A 18 9.20 -0.86 8.47
C LEU A 18 8.10 -1.24 7.47
N TRP A 19 7.50 -2.42 7.64
CA TRP A 19 6.44 -2.94 6.80
C TRP A 19 5.19 -2.07 6.86
N LEU A 20 4.77 -1.65 8.05
CA LEU A 20 3.61 -0.77 8.23
C LEU A 20 3.79 0.57 7.53
N MET A 21 5.00 1.15 7.57
CA MET A 21 5.30 2.36 6.79
C MET A 21 5.22 2.09 5.29
N GLN A 22 5.82 0.99 4.82
CA GLN A 22 5.87 0.64 3.39
C GLN A 22 4.51 0.32 2.77
N LEU A 23 3.52 -0.10 3.59
CA LEU A 23 2.13 -0.24 3.15
C LEU A 23 1.44 1.11 2.86
N GLY A 24 2.09 2.24 3.12
CA GLY A 24 1.55 3.57 2.82
C GLY A 24 0.82 4.24 3.96
N GLU A 25 1.13 3.88 5.22
CA GLU A 25 0.49 4.48 6.41
C GLU A 25 -1.04 4.33 6.42
N VAL A 26 -1.54 3.22 5.88
CA VAL A 26 -2.99 2.98 5.74
C VAL A 26 -3.64 2.47 7.01
N VAL A 27 -2.87 1.88 7.93
CA VAL A 27 -3.35 1.37 9.22
C VAL A 27 -3.23 2.47 10.27
N TYR A 28 -4.32 3.20 10.51
CA TYR A 28 -4.37 4.33 11.45
C TYR A 28 -3.24 5.36 11.25
N GLY A 29 -2.93 5.69 10.01
CA GLY A 29 -1.83 6.61 9.70
C GLY A 29 -2.15 8.09 9.94
N GLY A 30 -1.43 8.94 9.20
CA GLY A 30 -1.47 10.39 9.39
C GLY A 30 -2.85 11.02 9.20
N ILE A 31 -3.06 12.18 9.83
CA ILE A 31 -4.31 12.94 9.77
C ILE A 31 -4.63 13.26 8.31
N GLY A 32 -5.76 12.73 7.83
CA GLY A 32 -6.20 12.80 6.43
C GLY A 32 -5.51 11.79 5.51
N SER A 33 -4.17 11.67 5.61
CA SER A 33 -3.40 10.84 4.68
C SER A 33 -3.59 9.34 4.82
N GLY A 34 -3.77 8.85 6.03
CA GLY A 34 -4.12 7.45 6.25
C GLY A 34 -5.50 7.13 5.67
N PHE A 35 -6.47 8.04 5.80
CA PHE A 35 -7.84 7.82 5.32
C PHE A 35 -7.90 7.79 3.79
N TYR A 36 -7.35 8.79 3.10
CA TYR A 36 -7.36 8.77 1.64
C TYR A 36 -6.51 7.60 1.09
N GLY A 37 -5.45 7.19 1.79
CA GLY A 37 -4.61 6.06 1.38
C GLY A 37 -5.38 4.76 1.47
N MET A 38 -6.10 4.57 2.58
CA MET A 38 -7.02 3.45 2.75
C MET A 38 -8.11 3.43 1.68
N MET A 39 -8.67 4.59 1.31
CA MET A 39 -9.67 4.67 0.22
C MET A 39 -9.11 4.20 -1.12
N LEU A 40 -7.87 4.51 -1.46
CA LEU A 40 -7.26 3.98 -2.69
C LEU A 40 -7.21 2.45 -2.69
N PHE A 41 -6.82 1.83 -1.57
CA PHE A 41 -6.83 0.36 -1.44
C PHE A 41 -8.24 -0.23 -1.46
N VAL A 42 -9.23 0.46 -0.88
CA VAL A 42 -10.65 0.05 -0.97
C VAL A 42 -11.10 0.03 -2.43
N LEU A 43 -10.76 1.05 -3.22
CA LEU A 43 -11.13 1.09 -4.64
C LEU A 43 -10.46 -0.03 -5.45
N VAL A 44 -9.20 -0.38 -5.15
CA VAL A 44 -8.57 -1.58 -5.74
C VAL A 44 -9.30 -2.85 -5.33
N ALA A 45 -9.67 -2.99 -4.05
CA ALA A 45 -10.36 -4.17 -3.55
C ALA A 45 -11.74 -4.35 -4.22
N VAL A 46 -12.52 -3.27 -4.33
CA VAL A 46 -13.81 -3.25 -5.04
C VAL A 46 -13.62 -3.58 -6.52
N PHE A 47 -12.58 -3.04 -7.15
CA PHE A 47 -12.28 -3.34 -8.54
C PHE A 47 -12.01 -4.82 -8.78
N VAL A 48 -11.14 -5.40 -7.95
CA VAL A 48 -10.81 -6.83 -8.02
C VAL A 48 -12.04 -7.69 -7.70
N ALA A 49 -12.85 -7.31 -6.71
CA ALA A 49 -14.08 -8.02 -6.37
C ALA A 49 -15.11 -7.99 -7.51
N GLY A 50 -15.32 -6.83 -8.14
CA GLY A 50 -16.21 -6.69 -9.31
C GLY A 50 -15.76 -7.59 -10.47
N LEU A 51 -14.46 -7.59 -10.78
CA LEU A 51 -13.89 -8.48 -11.80
C LEU A 51 -14.06 -9.96 -11.48
N MET A 52 -13.91 -10.36 -10.21
CA MET A 52 -14.08 -11.76 -9.77
C MET A 52 -15.53 -12.25 -9.90
N VAL A 53 -16.51 -11.36 -9.73
CA VAL A 53 -17.95 -11.67 -9.88
C VAL A 53 -18.41 -11.51 -11.34
N GLY A 54 -17.59 -10.90 -12.20
CA GLY A 54 -17.94 -10.60 -13.59
C GLY A 54 -18.90 -9.41 -13.72
N ARG A 55 -18.89 -8.49 -12.73
CA ARG A 55 -19.70 -7.27 -12.70
C ARG A 55 -18.81 -6.03 -12.87
N THR A 56 -19.40 -4.93 -13.32
CA THR A 56 -18.70 -3.65 -13.33
C THR A 56 -18.40 -3.22 -11.90
N PRO A 57 -17.17 -2.78 -11.59
CA PRO A 57 -16.79 -2.40 -10.25
C PRO A 57 -17.47 -1.09 -9.84
N GLU A 58 -18.04 -1.09 -8.64
CA GLU A 58 -18.90 -0.02 -8.13
C GLU A 58 -18.67 0.18 -6.64
N TYR A 59 -18.47 1.43 -6.23
CA TYR A 59 -18.28 1.82 -4.83
C TYR A 59 -19.30 2.90 -4.47
N LEU A 60 -20.12 2.65 -3.44
CA LEU A 60 -21.18 3.57 -2.98
C LEU A 60 -22.11 4.04 -4.12
N GLY A 61 -22.56 3.13 -4.97
CA GLY A 61 -23.45 3.47 -6.10
C GLY A 61 -22.75 4.14 -7.29
N LYS A 62 -21.44 4.41 -7.21
CA LYS A 62 -20.65 5.05 -8.27
C LYS A 62 -19.77 4.05 -8.98
N LYS A 63 -19.88 4.01 -10.31
CA LYS A 63 -19.06 3.13 -11.14
C LYS A 63 -17.61 3.62 -11.13
N ILE A 64 -16.68 2.67 -11.06
CA ILE A 64 -15.25 2.95 -11.13
C ILE A 64 -14.83 2.84 -12.59
N GLU A 65 -14.48 3.98 -13.21
CA GLU A 65 -14.08 4.02 -14.60
C GLU A 65 -12.57 3.78 -14.79
N THR A 66 -12.16 3.67 -16.06
CA THR A 66 -10.74 3.48 -16.42
C THR A 66 -9.86 4.66 -15.98
N PHE A 67 -10.39 5.88 -15.94
CA PHE A 67 -9.67 7.04 -15.44
C PHE A 67 -9.42 6.94 -13.94
N ASP A 68 -10.43 6.59 -13.16
CA ASP A 68 -10.33 6.44 -11.70
C ASP A 68 -9.28 5.40 -11.34
N MET A 69 -9.34 4.24 -12.00
CA MET A 69 -8.39 3.15 -11.73
C MET A 69 -6.94 3.52 -12.10
N LYS A 70 -6.72 4.38 -13.12
CA LYS A 70 -5.39 4.94 -13.41
C LYS A 70 -4.91 5.85 -12.28
N MET A 71 -5.79 6.70 -11.75
CA MET A 71 -5.43 7.59 -10.64
C MET A 71 -5.17 6.81 -9.34
N VAL A 72 -5.97 5.78 -9.05
CA VAL A 72 -5.73 4.85 -7.93
C VAL A 72 -4.38 4.17 -8.07
N ALA A 73 -4.08 3.60 -9.25
CA ALA A 73 -2.83 2.92 -9.51
C ALA A 73 -1.63 3.88 -9.36
N LEU A 74 -1.73 5.09 -9.91
CA LEU A 74 -0.69 6.11 -9.73
C LEU A 74 -0.47 6.43 -8.26
N GLY A 75 -1.54 6.70 -7.50
CA GLY A 75 -1.46 7.04 -6.07
C GLY A 75 -0.75 5.97 -5.24
N ILE A 76 -1.07 4.69 -5.45
CA ILE A 76 -0.45 3.57 -4.73
C ILE A 76 1.01 3.35 -5.16
N LEU A 77 1.38 3.66 -6.40
CA LEU A 77 2.73 3.44 -6.92
C LEU A 77 3.72 4.56 -6.59
N VAL A 78 3.26 5.78 -6.29
CA VAL A 78 4.13 6.93 -6.01
C VAL A 78 5.12 6.63 -4.88
N THR A 79 4.61 6.24 -3.71
CA THR A 79 5.44 6.04 -2.52
C THR A 79 6.43 4.88 -2.68
N PRO A 80 6.06 3.65 -3.11
CA PRO A 80 7.04 2.59 -3.29
C PRO A 80 8.09 2.91 -4.36
N ALA A 81 7.72 3.64 -5.43
CA ALA A 81 8.69 4.06 -6.44
C ALA A 81 9.75 5.00 -5.84
N ILE A 82 9.35 5.99 -5.04
CA ILE A 82 10.28 6.92 -4.37
C ILE A 82 11.20 6.16 -3.40
N ILE A 83 10.65 5.23 -2.63
CA ILE A 83 11.42 4.44 -1.66
C ILE A 83 12.48 3.60 -2.38
N LEU A 84 12.09 2.86 -3.43
CA LEU A 84 13.00 1.98 -4.13
C LEU A 84 14.07 2.75 -4.90
N LEU A 85 13.69 3.83 -5.60
CA LEU A 85 14.64 4.67 -6.33
C LEU A 85 15.60 5.40 -5.39
N GLY A 86 15.08 6.00 -4.31
CA GLY A 86 15.91 6.69 -3.30
C GLY A 86 16.90 5.74 -2.64
N THR A 87 16.43 4.55 -2.23
CA THR A 87 17.28 3.50 -1.65
C THR A 87 18.33 3.03 -2.64
N ALA A 88 17.96 2.78 -3.89
CA ALA A 88 18.89 2.33 -4.94
C ALA A 88 20.00 3.36 -5.18
N VAL A 89 19.64 4.65 -5.30
CA VAL A 89 20.62 5.73 -5.48
C VAL A 89 21.56 5.83 -4.27
N ALA A 90 21.04 5.73 -3.05
CA ALA A 90 21.86 5.81 -1.85
C ALA A 90 22.84 4.65 -1.69
N VAL A 91 22.46 3.43 -2.07
CA VAL A 91 23.36 2.26 -1.98
C VAL A 91 24.46 2.29 -3.05
N LEU A 92 24.23 2.96 -4.19
CA LEU A 92 25.21 3.08 -5.27
C LEU A 92 26.27 4.17 -5.04
N ILE A 93 26.01 5.12 -4.13
CA ILE A 93 26.91 6.25 -3.87
C ILE A 93 27.81 5.92 -2.67
N PRO A 94 29.14 5.79 -2.83
CA PRO A 94 30.04 5.44 -1.74
C PRO A 94 29.96 6.38 -0.54
N HIS A 95 29.76 7.68 -0.79
CA HIS A 95 29.60 8.70 0.23
C HIS A 95 28.31 8.55 1.06
N ALA A 96 27.25 7.99 0.47
CA ALA A 96 26.00 7.73 1.18
C ALA A 96 26.11 6.45 2.04
N THR A 97 26.85 5.45 1.57
CA THR A 97 27.12 4.23 2.35
C THR A 97 28.18 4.40 3.44
N SER A 98 29.00 5.44 3.40
CA SER A 98 30.06 5.66 4.42
C SER A 98 29.54 6.17 5.77
N VAL A 99 28.27 6.57 5.84
CA VAL A 99 27.65 7.16 7.06
C VAL A 99 26.66 6.22 7.75
N LEU A 100 26.71 4.93 7.40
CA LEU A 100 25.94 3.85 8.04
C LEU A 100 26.36 3.68 9.50
N GLY A 101 25.38 3.46 10.38
CA GLY A 101 25.63 3.17 11.79
C GLY A 101 26.03 1.72 12.02
N ASN A 102 25.51 0.82 11.19
CA ASN A 102 25.68 -0.61 11.35
C ASN A 102 26.17 -1.29 10.06
N PRO A 103 27.08 -2.29 10.15
CA PRO A 103 27.54 -3.03 8.99
C PRO A 103 26.52 -4.08 8.51
N GLY A 104 26.70 -4.56 7.28
CA GLY A 104 25.95 -5.69 6.74
C GLY A 104 24.48 -5.36 6.39
N PRO A 105 23.57 -6.35 6.44
CA PRO A 105 22.16 -6.17 6.05
C PRO A 105 21.39 -5.14 6.88
N HIS A 106 21.84 -4.89 8.11
CA HIS A 106 21.22 -3.89 8.98
C HIS A 106 21.47 -2.48 8.46
N GLY A 107 22.68 -2.18 7.97
CA GLY A 107 22.98 -0.89 7.33
C GLY A 107 22.13 -0.63 6.08
N PHE A 108 21.86 -1.65 5.26
CA PHE A 108 20.90 -1.52 4.17
C PHE A 108 19.49 -1.17 4.68
N THR A 109 19.08 -1.81 5.78
CA THR A 109 17.78 -1.55 6.42
C THR A 109 17.71 -0.13 6.97
N GLU A 110 18.79 0.44 7.50
CA GLU A 110 18.84 1.85 7.92
C GLU A 110 18.53 2.80 6.76
N ILE A 111 19.12 2.57 5.58
CA ILE A 111 18.86 3.36 4.37
C ILE A 111 17.41 3.17 3.92
N LEU A 112 16.96 1.92 3.80
CA LEU A 112 15.61 1.59 3.37
C LEU A 112 14.56 2.20 4.32
N TYR A 113 14.80 2.16 5.63
CA TYR A 113 13.94 2.75 6.65
C TYR A 113 13.91 4.27 6.53
N ALA A 114 15.05 4.92 6.32
CA ALA A 114 15.11 6.36 6.13
C ALA A 114 14.25 6.80 4.93
N PHE A 115 14.41 6.17 3.76
CA PHE A 115 13.59 6.47 2.59
C PHE A 115 12.11 6.10 2.78
N SER A 116 11.82 4.96 3.42
CA SER A 116 10.45 4.52 3.72
C SER A 116 9.71 5.52 4.61
N SER A 117 10.38 6.00 5.65
CA SER A 117 9.80 6.96 6.59
C SER A 117 9.54 8.32 5.93
N VAL A 118 10.50 8.85 5.17
CA VAL A 118 10.37 10.18 4.58
C VAL A 118 9.41 10.21 3.39
N ALA A 119 9.40 9.17 2.54
CA ALA A 119 8.48 9.06 1.42
C ALA A 119 7.02 8.88 1.88
N ASN A 120 6.79 8.20 3.00
CA ASN A 120 5.46 8.07 3.60
C ASN A 120 5.12 9.17 4.62
N ASN A 121 5.97 10.18 4.74
CA ASN A 121 5.80 11.30 5.68
C ASN A 121 5.58 10.86 7.15
N ASN A 122 6.16 9.73 7.57
CA ASN A 122 6.08 9.22 8.95
C ASN A 122 6.99 10.02 9.89
N GLY A 123 8.24 10.25 9.47
CA GLY A 123 9.22 11.04 10.22
C GLY A 123 9.96 10.29 11.33
N SER A 124 9.71 8.98 11.52
CA SER A 124 10.56 8.13 12.37
C SER A 124 11.93 7.87 11.72
N ALA A 125 12.93 7.55 12.53
CA ALA A 125 14.24 7.15 12.06
C ALA A 125 14.81 6.05 12.98
N MET A 126 15.58 5.13 12.41
CA MET A 126 16.32 4.13 13.19
C MET A 126 17.32 4.79 14.13
N GLY A 127 18.03 5.82 13.66
CA GLY A 127 18.94 6.63 14.48
C GLY A 127 20.41 6.24 14.35
N GLY A 128 20.74 5.12 13.72
CA GLY A 128 22.13 4.75 13.37
C GLY A 128 22.66 5.46 12.12
N LEU A 129 21.80 5.76 11.14
CA LEU A 129 22.18 6.50 9.92
C LEU A 129 22.37 8.00 10.18
N THR A 130 23.55 8.53 9.83
CA THR A 130 23.81 9.97 9.91
C THR A 130 23.24 10.71 8.69
N VAL A 131 22.06 11.32 8.86
CA VAL A 131 21.33 12.03 7.79
C VAL A 131 21.70 13.52 7.65
N THR A 132 22.73 13.99 8.35
CA THR A 132 23.18 15.39 8.29
C THR A 132 24.06 15.69 7.07
N SER A 133 24.44 14.69 6.28
CA SER A 133 25.17 14.92 5.03
C SER A 133 24.31 15.67 4.01
N THR A 134 24.93 16.48 3.16
CA THR A 134 24.22 17.24 2.12
C THR A 134 23.41 16.32 1.21
N PHE A 135 23.93 15.12 0.90
CA PHE A 135 23.21 14.11 0.13
C PHE A 135 21.89 13.71 0.80
N TYR A 136 21.92 13.28 2.06
CA TYR A 136 20.71 12.81 2.75
C TYR A 136 19.73 13.94 2.99
N GLN A 137 20.18 15.15 3.34
CA GLN A 137 19.28 16.29 3.52
C GLN A 137 18.52 16.64 2.23
N VAL A 138 19.21 16.69 1.08
CA VAL A 138 18.57 16.98 -0.22
C VAL A 138 17.68 15.82 -0.66
N ALA A 139 18.19 14.59 -0.62
CA ALA A 139 17.46 13.41 -1.09
C ALA A 139 16.20 13.14 -0.26
N THR A 140 16.31 13.20 1.07
CA THR A 140 15.15 12.98 1.94
C THR A 140 14.17 14.15 1.88
N GLY A 141 14.63 15.40 1.77
CA GLY A 141 13.76 16.56 1.58
C GLY A 141 12.93 16.47 0.28
N LEU A 142 13.56 16.07 -0.83
CA LEU A 142 12.86 15.82 -2.08
C LEU A 142 11.89 14.65 -1.97
N ALA A 143 12.29 13.55 -1.33
CA ALA A 143 11.43 12.39 -1.12
C ALA A 143 10.19 12.74 -0.27
N MET A 144 10.30 13.60 0.75
CA MET A 144 9.16 14.08 1.53
C MET A 144 8.19 14.91 0.69
N LEU A 145 8.71 15.86 -0.10
CA LEU A 145 7.93 16.70 -1.01
C LEU A 145 7.16 15.84 -2.01
N MET A 146 7.86 14.93 -2.69
CA MET A 146 7.25 14.05 -3.68
C MET A 146 6.24 13.10 -3.03
N GLY A 147 6.60 12.48 -1.91
CA GLY A 147 5.71 11.57 -1.18
C GLY A 147 4.40 12.23 -0.77
N ARG A 148 4.43 13.52 -0.40
CA ARG A 148 3.23 14.25 0.01
C ARG A 148 2.39 14.74 -1.17
N PHE A 149 3.00 15.50 -2.09
CA PHE A 149 2.25 16.20 -3.13
C PHE A 149 1.94 15.32 -4.32
N TRP A 150 2.88 14.45 -4.70
CA TRP A 150 2.69 13.56 -5.84
C TRP A 150 1.67 12.46 -5.53
N PHE A 151 1.52 12.11 -4.25
CA PHE A 151 0.42 11.26 -3.79
C PHE A 151 -0.93 12.00 -3.76
N ALA A 152 -0.96 13.25 -3.32
CA ALA A 152 -2.20 14.02 -3.22
C ALA A 152 -2.83 14.35 -4.59
N LEU A 153 -2.02 14.51 -5.64
CA LEU A 153 -2.51 14.86 -6.98
C LEU A 153 -3.49 13.84 -7.58
N PRO A 154 -3.16 12.52 -7.66
CA PRO A 154 -4.12 11.50 -8.09
C PRO A 154 -5.37 11.42 -7.21
N VAL A 155 -5.23 11.61 -5.89
CA VAL A 155 -6.39 11.60 -4.97
C VAL A 155 -7.35 12.75 -5.28
N MET A 156 -6.84 13.95 -5.54
CA MET A 156 -7.66 15.10 -5.90
C MET A 156 -8.30 14.92 -7.28
N ALA A 157 -7.57 14.36 -8.25
CA ALA A 157 -8.12 14.04 -9.57
C ALA A 157 -9.27 13.03 -9.47
N LEU A 158 -9.12 12.01 -8.62
CA LEU A 158 -10.13 11.00 -8.35
C LEU A 158 -11.35 11.55 -7.61
N ALA A 159 -11.15 12.46 -6.65
CA ALA A 159 -12.27 13.16 -6.01
C ALA A 159 -13.07 13.97 -7.04
N GLY A 160 -12.38 14.62 -7.99
CA GLY A 160 -13.01 15.38 -9.07
C GLY A 160 -13.85 14.52 -10.02
N SER A 161 -13.33 13.36 -10.45
CA SER A 161 -14.08 12.45 -11.33
C SER A 161 -15.29 11.85 -10.61
N MET A 162 -15.12 11.41 -9.35
CA MET A 162 -16.22 10.80 -8.60
C MET A 162 -17.37 11.77 -8.29
N VAL A 163 -17.15 13.08 -8.21
CA VAL A 163 -18.23 14.06 -8.01
C VAL A 163 -19.13 14.18 -9.26
N ILE A 164 -18.56 14.03 -10.45
CA ILE A 164 -19.29 14.13 -11.72
C ILE A 164 -20.13 12.87 -11.96
N GLU A 165 -19.69 11.73 -11.43
CA GLU A 165 -20.35 10.44 -11.63
C GLU A 165 -21.71 10.35 -10.94
N LYS A 166 -22.72 9.89 -11.69
CA LYS A 166 -24.08 9.68 -11.16
C LYS A 166 -24.12 8.47 -10.25
N GLU A 167 -24.76 8.64 -9.09
CA GLU A 167 -25.05 7.55 -8.17
C GLU A 167 -26.20 6.71 -8.73
N ASN A 168 -25.96 5.42 -8.92
CA ASN A 168 -26.97 4.44 -9.28
C ASN A 168 -27.58 3.85 -8.01
N THR A 169 -28.85 3.43 -8.09
CA THR A 169 -29.50 2.70 -7.02
C THR A 169 -28.83 1.34 -6.83
N SER A 170 -28.31 1.10 -5.61
CA SER A 170 -27.60 -0.12 -5.25
C SER A 170 -28.45 -1.37 -5.53
N GLN A 171 -27.88 -2.36 -6.22
CA GLN A 171 -28.54 -3.63 -6.51
C GLN A 171 -28.04 -4.76 -5.59
N PRO A 172 -28.88 -5.76 -5.28
CA PRO A 172 -28.44 -6.92 -4.51
C PRO A 172 -27.25 -7.64 -5.20
N GLY A 173 -26.11 -7.71 -4.51
CA GLY A 173 -24.88 -8.34 -5.02
C GLY A 173 -23.79 -7.39 -5.51
N ASP A 174 -23.95 -6.08 -5.32
CA ASP A 174 -22.88 -5.12 -5.57
C ASP A 174 -21.68 -5.33 -4.62
N ALA A 175 -20.48 -5.20 -5.18
CA ALA A 175 -19.24 -5.42 -4.46
C ALA A 175 -19.00 -4.41 -3.31
N SER A 176 -19.78 -3.33 -3.25
CA SER A 176 -19.70 -2.30 -2.20
C SER A 176 -20.40 -2.66 -0.90
N ASP A 177 -21.19 -3.74 -0.83
CA ASP A 177 -21.83 -4.16 0.41
C ASP A 177 -20.76 -4.53 1.45
N SER A 178 -20.79 -3.85 2.60
CA SER A 178 -19.77 -3.87 3.67
C SER A 178 -19.40 -5.28 4.17
N TYR A 179 -20.26 -6.26 3.96
CA TYR A 179 -20.05 -7.65 4.37
C TYR A 179 -19.30 -8.45 3.29
N THR A 180 -19.46 -8.13 2.01
CA THR A 180 -18.98 -8.95 0.89
C THR A 180 -17.45 -8.91 0.79
N ILE A 181 -16.83 -7.73 0.80
CA ILE A 181 -15.38 -7.60 0.57
C ILE A 181 -14.55 -8.29 1.66
N VAL A 182 -14.93 -8.10 2.94
CA VAL A 182 -14.23 -8.69 4.09
C VAL A 182 -14.46 -10.21 4.14
N TYR A 183 -15.66 -10.68 3.82
CA TYR A 183 -15.99 -12.12 3.83
C TYR A 183 -15.30 -12.87 2.69
N TYR A 184 -15.23 -12.31 1.47
CA TYR A 184 -14.53 -12.94 0.35
C TYR A 184 -13.01 -12.98 0.54
N ALA A 185 -12.40 -11.96 1.16
CA ALA A 185 -10.98 -11.98 1.52
C ALA A 185 -10.65 -13.03 2.59
N ALA A 186 -11.59 -13.31 3.51
CA ALA A 186 -11.39 -14.25 4.62
C ALA A 186 -11.85 -15.71 4.33
N HIS A 187 -12.70 -15.95 3.33
CA HIS A 187 -13.33 -17.26 3.11
C HIS A 187 -13.08 -17.91 1.73
N ARG A 188 -12.19 -17.34 0.90
CA ARG A 188 -11.89 -17.85 -0.45
C ARG A 188 -11.49 -19.34 -0.49
N ASP A 189 -10.83 -19.84 0.55
CA ASP A 189 -10.27 -21.20 0.54
C ASP A 189 -11.28 -22.31 0.86
N ARG A 190 -12.40 -22.02 1.54
CA ARG A 190 -13.34 -23.07 1.96
C ARG A 190 -14.24 -23.56 0.83
N HIS A 191 -14.65 -22.68 -0.07
CA HIS A 191 -15.58 -23.05 -1.15
C HIS A 191 -14.91 -23.68 -2.37
N PHE A 192 -13.59 -23.53 -2.55
CA PHE A 192 -12.85 -24.26 -3.58
C PHE A 192 -12.68 -25.74 -3.19
N SER A 193 -12.43 -26.04 -1.91
CA SER A 193 -12.36 -27.41 -1.38
C SER A 193 -13.68 -28.17 -1.52
N GLU A 194 -14.81 -27.53 -1.19
CA GLU A 194 -16.13 -28.16 -1.34
C GLU A 194 -16.50 -28.42 -2.80
N ARG A 195 -16.16 -27.50 -3.71
CA ARG A 195 -16.41 -27.67 -5.15
C ARG A 195 -15.53 -28.75 -5.78
N ALA A 196 -14.28 -28.89 -5.32
CA ALA A 196 -13.39 -29.97 -5.76
C ALA A 196 -13.89 -31.35 -5.25
N GLN A 197 -14.41 -31.44 -4.03
CA GLN A 197 -14.98 -32.68 -3.48
C GLN A 197 -16.31 -33.07 -4.14
N LEU A 198 -17.19 -32.11 -4.42
CA LEU A 198 -18.45 -32.36 -5.13
C LEU A 198 -18.22 -32.77 -6.60
N SER A 199 -17.23 -32.19 -7.27
CA SER A 199 -16.83 -32.59 -8.62
C SER A 199 -16.20 -33.98 -8.67
N ALA A 200 -15.51 -34.40 -7.61
CA ALA A 200 -14.90 -35.73 -7.53
C ALA A 200 -15.94 -36.82 -7.17
N GLY A 201 -16.95 -36.51 -6.35
CA GLY A 201 -18.02 -37.44 -5.97
C GLY A 201 -19.00 -37.79 -7.09
N VAL A 202 -19.23 -36.87 -8.03
CA VAL A 202 -20.15 -37.10 -9.17
C VAL A 202 -19.55 -38.04 -10.23
N VAL A 203 -18.22 -38.12 -10.35
CA VAL A 203 -17.56 -38.99 -11.34
C VAL A 203 -17.53 -40.45 -10.87
N THR A 204 -17.54 -40.71 -9.56
CA THR A 204 -17.52 -42.08 -9.01
C THR A 204 -18.91 -42.73 -8.93
N GLY A 205 -20.00 -41.95 -8.92
CA GLY A 205 -21.37 -42.46 -8.86
C GLY A 205 -22.00 -42.85 -10.21
N ALA A 206 -21.26 -42.74 -11.31
CA ALA A 206 -21.73 -43.04 -12.67
C ALA A 206 -21.16 -44.35 -13.25
N ILE A 207 -20.56 -45.20 -12.41
CA ILE A 207 -19.88 -46.46 -12.82
C ILE A 207 -20.34 -47.70 -12.05
N ASP A 208 -21.54 -47.68 -11.45
CA ASP A 208 -22.21 -48.86 -10.88
C ASP A 208 -23.65 -48.99 -11.44
#